data_AF-X1GJK4-F1
#
_entry.id   AF-X1GJK4-F1
#
_cell.length_a   1.000
_cell.length_b   1.000
_cell.length_c   1.000
_cell.angle_alpha   90.00
_cell.angle_beta   90.00
_cell.angle_gamma   90.00
#
_symmetry.space_group_name_H-M   'P 1'
#
loop_
_entity.id
_entity.type
_entity.pdbx_description
1 polymer ?
#
loop_
_entity_poly.entity_id
_entity_poly.type
_entity_poly.pdbx_seq_one_letter_code
_entity_poly.pdbx_strand_id
1 'polypeptide(L)'
;MKTVVYLDPAEYKSTWLGNKSIYRTRMAIADDGELIILAPGLKEFGEDPEIDRLIRKYGYRGTPSILQAVEENEDMRNNLSAAAHLIHGSSENRFRIVNSYRLIVICV
;
A
#
# COMPACT_ATOMS: atom_id res chain seq x y z
N MET A 1 -12.47 2.89 15.79
CA MET A 1 -11.45 3.94 16.04
C MET A 1 -10.97 4.51 14.71
N LYS A 2 -10.63 5.80 14.63
CA LYS A 2 -10.13 6.41 13.39
C LYS A 2 -8.77 7.06 13.60
N THR A 3 -7.84 6.79 12.69
CA THR A 3 -6.51 7.39 12.63
C THR A 3 -6.37 8.12 11.31
N VAL A 4 -5.91 9.38 11.35
CA VAL A 4 -5.71 10.18 10.15
C VAL A 4 -4.23 10.46 9.99
N VAL A 5 -3.69 10.19 8.79
CA VAL A 5 -2.32 10.53 8.42
C VAL A 5 -2.36 11.52 7.27
N TYR A 6 -1.69 12.65 7.45
CA TYR A 6 -1.46 13.62 6.39
C TYR A 6 -0.05 13.43 5.83
N LEU A 7 0.05 13.23 4.52
CA LEU A 7 1.32 13.11 3.81
C LEU A 7 1.67 14.46 3.18
N ASP A 8 2.83 15.00 3.55
CA ASP A 8 3.33 16.26 2.99
C ASP A 8 3.41 16.15 1.46
N PRO A 9 2.67 16.99 0.71
CA PRO A 9 2.67 16.92 -0.74
C PRO A 9 4.04 17.18 -1.36
N ALA A 10 4.98 17.83 -0.68
CA ALA A 10 6.33 18.07 -1.18
C ALA A 10 7.21 16.80 -1.13
N GLU A 11 7.01 15.95 -0.11
CA GLU A 11 7.81 14.75 0.14
C GLU A 11 7.22 13.50 -0.50
N TYR A 12 5.91 13.30 -0.38
CA TYR A 12 5.26 12.04 -0.76
C TYR A 12 4.61 12.13 -2.15
N LYS A 13 5.25 11.51 -3.14
CA LYS A 13 4.80 11.51 -4.55
C LYS A 13 4.22 10.17 -5.02
N SER A 14 4.54 9.07 -4.34
CA SER A 14 4.13 7.72 -4.70
C SER A 14 3.48 6.97 -3.53
N THR A 15 2.75 5.89 -3.81
CA THR A 15 2.29 4.98 -2.73
C THR A 15 3.44 4.19 -2.13
N TRP A 16 4.51 3.97 -2.89
CA TRP A 16 5.73 3.34 -2.42
C TRP A 16 6.25 4.02 -1.16
N LEU A 17 6.41 5.35 -1.22
CA LEU A 17 6.81 6.12 -0.05
C LEU A 17 5.64 6.32 0.93
N GLY A 18 4.44 6.60 0.40
CA GLY A 18 3.25 6.92 1.20
C GLY A 18 2.80 5.82 2.16
N ASN A 19 3.05 4.55 1.83
CA ASN A 19 2.71 3.40 2.69
C ASN A 19 3.48 3.36 4.01
N LYS A 20 4.48 4.23 4.20
CA LYS A 20 5.02 4.56 5.53
C LYS A 20 3.93 4.85 6.55
N SER A 21 2.83 5.48 6.11
CA SER A 21 1.66 5.74 6.93
C SER A 21 1.05 4.46 7.54
N ILE A 22 1.06 3.34 6.81
CA ILE A 22 0.43 2.08 7.21
C ILE A 22 1.31 1.38 8.24
N TYR A 23 2.53 0.99 7.87
CA TYR A 23 3.35 0.17 8.76
C TYR A 23 3.86 0.92 10.00
N ARG A 24 3.95 2.26 9.98
CA ARG A 24 4.29 3.05 11.17
C ARG A 24 3.13 3.22 12.15
N THR A 25 1.87 3.10 11.68
CA THR A 25 0.70 3.31 12.53
C THR A 25 -0.06 2.02 12.87
N ARG A 26 0.20 0.91 12.17
CA ARG A 26 -0.56 -0.35 12.32
C ARG A 26 -0.67 -0.92 13.73
N MET A 27 0.33 -0.67 14.59
CA MET A 27 0.31 -1.14 15.98
C MET A 27 -0.56 -0.27 16.88
N ALA A 28 -0.79 0.99 16.49
CA ALA A 28 -1.67 1.91 17.19
C ALA A 28 -3.12 1.82 16.73
N ILE A 29 -3.42 1.05 15.68
CA ILE A 29 -4.76 0.87 15.14
C ILE A 29 -5.37 -0.42 15.71
N ALA A 30 -6.52 -0.29 16.36
CA ALA A 30 -7.32 -1.41 16.82
C ALA A 30 -7.91 -2.18 15.63
N ASP A 31 -8.20 -3.46 15.84
CA ASP A 31 -8.91 -4.25 14.84
C ASP A 31 -10.28 -3.61 14.53
N ASP A 32 -10.74 -3.75 13.28
CA ASP A 32 -11.88 -3.06 12.70
C ASP A 32 -11.78 -1.51 12.73
N GLY A 33 -10.58 -0.98 12.95
CA GLY A 33 -10.29 0.45 12.87
C GLY A 33 -10.28 0.98 11.43
N GLU A 34 -10.18 2.31 11.31
CA GLU A 34 -9.97 2.99 10.02
C GLU A 34 -8.68 3.80 10.05
N LEU A 35 -7.84 3.64 9.02
CA LEU A 35 -6.73 4.51 8.68
C LEU A 35 -7.12 5.36 7.46
N ILE A 36 -7.19 6.67 7.65
CA ILE A 36 -7.49 7.63 6.58
C ILE A 36 -6.18 8.32 6.19
N ILE A 37 -5.77 8.17 4.94
CA ILE A 37 -4.53 8.75 4.41
C ILE A 37 -4.91 9.92 3.49
N LEU A 38 -4.54 11.13 3.89
CA LEU A 38 -4.67 12.35 3.10
C LEU A 38 -3.35 12.58 2.35
N ALA A 39 -3.36 12.38 1.03
CA ALA A 39 -2.15 12.41 0.23
C ALA A 39 -2.29 13.28 -1.03
N PRO A 40 -2.35 14.62 -0.87
CA PRO A 40 -2.59 15.53 -1.98
C PRO A 40 -1.45 15.56 -3.02
N GLY A 41 -0.23 15.15 -2.66
CA GLY A 41 0.94 15.14 -3.55
C GLY A 41 1.15 13.85 -4.36
N LEU A 42 0.32 12.84 -4.13
CA LEU A 42 0.48 11.49 -4.63
C LEU A 42 0.04 11.40 -6.11
N LYS A 43 0.92 10.89 -6.98
CA LYS A 43 0.76 10.90 -8.44
C LYS A 43 0.88 9.52 -9.09
N GLU A 44 1.56 8.60 -8.42
CA GLU A 44 1.89 7.28 -8.93
C GLU A 44 1.89 6.25 -7.80
N PHE A 45 1.93 4.97 -8.15
CA PHE A 45 2.00 3.89 -7.17
C PHE A 45 3.45 3.54 -6.84
N GLY A 46 4.26 3.27 -7.86
CA GLY A 46 5.69 2.92 -7.73
C GLY A 46 6.64 4.09 -7.96
N GLU A 47 7.91 3.93 -7.58
CA GLU A 47 8.99 4.90 -7.88
C GLU A 47 9.61 4.68 -9.28
N ASP A 48 9.32 3.53 -9.89
CA ASP A 48 9.72 3.21 -11.25
C ASP A 48 8.56 2.49 -11.99
N PRO A 49 8.60 2.43 -13.34
CA PRO A 49 7.50 1.88 -14.13
C PRO A 49 7.17 0.41 -13.85
N GLU A 50 8.16 -0.42 -13.49
CA GLU A 50 7.93 -1.84 -13.25
C GLU A 50 7.27 -2.05 -11.88
N ILE A 51 7.74 -1.36 -10.85
CA ILE A 51 7.08 -1.37 -9.53
C ILE A 51 5.67 -0.81 -9.63
N ASP A 52 5.47 0.29 -10.37
CA ASP A 52 4.14 0.89 -10.57
C ASP A 52 3.19 -0.11 -11.25
N ARG A 53 3.66 -0.80 -12.31
CA ARG A 53 2.92 -1.88 -12.99
C ARG A 53 2.56 -3.01 -12.04
N LEU A 54 3.50 -3.49 -11.23
CA LEU A 54 3.29 -4.58 -10.28
C LEU A 54 2.29 -4.20 -9.18
N ILE A 55 2.39 -2.99 -8.60
CA ILE A 55 1.43 -2.52 -7.59
C ILE A 55 0.03 -2.46 -8.17
N ARG A 56 -0.13 -1.95 -9.40
CA ARG A 56 -1.43 -1.92 -10.08
C ARG A 56 -1.98 -3.32 -10.37
N LYS A 57 -1.11 -4.25 -10.77
CA LYS A 57 -1.51 -5.63 -11.11
C LYS A 57 -1.94 -6.43 -9.88
N TYR A 58 -1.13 -6.40 -8.82
CA TYR A 58 -1.31 -7.28 -7.66
C TYR A 58 -2.07 -6.65 -6.50
N GLY A 59 -2.00 -5.32 -6.34
CA GLY A 59 -2.63 -4.60 -5.24
C GLY A 59 -2.14 -5.02 -3.85
N TYR A 60 -2.66 -4.38 -2.81
CA TYR A 60 -2.29 -4.64 -1.42
C TYR A 60 -3.24 -5.66 -0.80
N ARG A 61 -2.98 -6.96 -1.01
CA ARG A 61 -3.87 -8.08 -0.63
C ARG A 61 -3.35 -8.97 0.51
N GLY A 62 -2.36 -8.47 1.23
CA GLY A 62 -1.74 -9.10 2.39
C GLY A 62 -0.92 -10.35 2.13
N THR A 63 -0.36 -10.89 3.21
CA THR A 63 0.73 -11.88 3.15
C THR A 63 0.38 -13.13 2.34
N PRO A 64 -0.74 -13.83 2.60
CA PRO A 64 -1.02 -15.09 1.91
C PRO A 64 -1.17 -14.91 0.39
N SER A 65 -1.89 -13.87 -0.02
CA SER A 65 -2.14 -13.56 -1.43
C SER A 65 -0.85 -13.21 -2.18
N ILE A 66 0.05 -12.44 -1.54
CA ILE A 66 1.30 -12.03 -2.18
C ILE A 66 2.30 -13.18 -2.24
N LEU A 67 2.38 -14.04 -1.21
CA LEU A 67 3.22 -15.24 -1.26
C LEU A 67 2.77 -16.20 -2.36
N GLN A 68 1.45 -16.42 -2.49
CA GLN A 68 0.90 -17.19 -3.61
C GLN A 68 1.27 -16.55 -4.96
N ALA A 69 1.16 -15.22 -5.09
CA ALA A 69 1.55 -14.53 -6.31
C ALA A 69 3.04 -14.73 -6.66
N VAL A 70 3.92 -14.76 -5.66
CA VAL A 70 5.35 -15.10 -5.83
C VAL A 70 5.52 -16.55 -6.28
N GLU A 71 4.80 -17.50 -5.71
CA GLU A 71 4.89 -18.92 -6.12
C GLU A 71 4.40 -19.14 -7.56
N GLU A 72 3.36 -18.43 -7.98
CA GLU A 72 2.69 -18.67 -9.26
C GLU A 72 3.24 -17.81 -10.41
N ASN A 73 3.74 -16.60 -10.14
CA ASN A 73 4.06 -15.62 -11.18
C ASN A 73 5.55 -15.25 -11.20
N GLU A 74 6.16 -15.38 -12.38
CA GLU A 74 7.59 -15.09 -12.58
C GLU A 74 7.93 -13.61 -12.35
N ASP A 75 7.04 -12.70 -12.75
CA ASP A 75 7.26 -11.26 -12.53
C ASP A 75 7.34 -10.89 -11.04
N MET A 76 6.61 -11.58 -10.17
CA MET A 76 6.75 -11.39 -8.72
C MET A 76 8.02 -12.04 -8.15
N ARG A 77 8.40 -13.23 -8.62
CA ARG A 77 9.68 -13.86 -8.20
C ARG A 77 10.89 -13.00 -8.54
N ASN A 78 10.84 -12.35 -9.69
CA ASN A 78 11.92 -11.47 -10.15
C ASN A 78 11.91 -10.11 -9.43
N ASN A 79 10.87 -9.79 -8.66
CA ASN A 79 10.69 -8.49 -7.98
C ASN A 79 10.28 -8.65 -6.50
N LEU A 80 11.09 -9.37 -5.71
CA LEU A 80 10.78 -9.63 -4.29
C LEU A 80 10.69 -8.36 -3.42
N SER A 81 11.31 -7.26 -3.84
CA SER A 81 11.15 -5.95 -3.20
C SER A 81 9.71 -5.43 -3.32
N ALA A 82 9.09 -5.59 -4.48
CA ALA A 82 7.68 -5.25 -4.70
C ALA A 82 6.78 -6.17 -3.87
N ALA A 83 7.10 -7.47 -3.81
CA ALA A 83 6.38 -8.42 -2.94
C ALA A 83 6.40 -7.98 -1.47
N ALA A 84 7.58 -7.68 -0.92
CA ALA A 84 7.72 -7.19 0.45
C ALA A 84 6.93 -5.89 0.67
N HIS A 85 6.99 -4.95 -0.28
CA HIS A 85 6.24 -3.70 -0.21
C HIS A 85 4.72 -3.90 -0.16
N LEU A 86 4.18 -4.80 -0.99
CA LEU A 86 2.74 -5.10 -1.01
C LEU A 86 2.25 -5.72 0.31
N ILE A 87 3.10 -6.53 0.95
CA ILE A 87 2.82 -7.12 2.27
C ILE A 87 2.85 -6.02 3.35
N HIS A 88 3.88 -5.18 3.36
CA HIS A 88 4.00 -4.11 4.37
C HIS A 88 2.96 -3.00 4.19
N GLY A 89 2.51 -2.75 2.97
CA GLY A 89 1.44 -1.81 2.62
C GLY A 89 0.03 -2.37 2.80
N SER A 90 -0.12 -3.58 3.32
CA SER A 90 -1.41 -4.20 3.61
C SER A 90 -1.81 -4.02 5.07
N SER A 91 -3.12 -4.00 5.34
CA SER A 91 -3.64 -4.01 6.71
C SER A 91 -3.66 -5.40 7.35
N GLU A 92 -3.40 -6.46 6.58
CA GLU A 92 -3.59 -7.87 6.97
C GLU A 92 -5.01 -8.14 7.49
N ASN A 93 -6.03 -7.53 6.87
CA ASN A 93 -7.44 -7.62 7.26
C ASN A 93 -7.76 -7.11 8.68
N ARG A 94 -6.82 -6.41 9.33
CA ARG A 94 -7.03 -5.90 10.70
C ARG A 94 -7.81 -4.59 10.72
N PHE A 95 -7.60 -3.72 9.74
CA PHE A 95 -8.24 -2.40 9.70
C PHE A 95 -8.47 -1.99 8.25
N ARG A 96 -9.38 -1.04 8.06
CA ARG A 96 -9.72 -0.50 6.74
C ARG A 96 -8.80 0.69 6.42
N ILE A 97 -8.26 0.70 5.21
CA ILE A 97 -7.47 1.82 4.69
C ILE A 97 -8.35 2.62 3.74
N VAL A 98 -8.42 3.94 3.95
CA VAL A 98 -9.16 4.87 3.10
C VAL A 98 -8.19 5.91 2.58
N ASN A 99 -8.05 5.98 1.25
CA ASN A 99 -7.16 6.89 0.56
C ASN A 99 -7.95 8.08 0.00
N SER A 100 -7.58 9.31 0.38
CA SER A 100 -8.17 10.54 -0.13
C SER A 100 -7.24 11.19 -1.16
N TYR A 101 -7.15 10.59 -2.36
CA TYR A 101 -6.51 11.22 -3.52
C TYR A 101 -7.18 10.74 -4.82
N ARG A 102 -6.92 11.45 -5.93
CA ARG A 102 -7.67 11.35 -7.20
C ARG A 102 -7.33 10.12 -8.06
N LEU A 103 -6.48 9.21 -7.57
CA LEU A 103 -6.18 7.94 -8.23
C LEU A 103 -7.13 6.87 -7.69
N ILE A 104 -7.94 6.38 -8.62
CA ILE A 104 -8.92 5.31 -8.51
C ILE A 104 -8.49 4.23 -7.50
N VAL A 105 -9.34 4.07 -6.47
CA VAL A 105 -9.64 2.84 -5.71
C VAL A 105 -8.57 1.75 -5.85
N ILE A 106 -7.61 1.72 -4.92
CA ILE A 106 -7.00 0.45 -4.54
C ILE A 106 -8.06 -0.22 -3.65
N CYS A 107 -8.76 -1.22 -4.20
CA CYS A 107 -9.59 -2.10 -3.39
C CYS A 107 -8.73 -2.72 -2.28
N VAL A 108 -9.13 -2.45 -1.04
CA VAL A 108 -8.89 -3.33 0.11
C VAL A 108 -9.91 -4.46 0.02
#